data_AF-A0A388Q5K2-F1
#
_entry.id   AF-A0A388Q5K2-F1
#
_cell.length_a   1.000
_cell.length_b   1.000
_cell.length_c   1.000
_cell.angle_alpha   90.00
_cell.angle_beta   90.00
_cell.angle_gamma   90.00
#
_symmetry.space_group_name_H-M   'P 1'
#
loop_
_entity.id
_entity.type
_entity.pdbx_description
1 polymer ?
#
loop_
_entity_poly.entity_id
_entity_poly.type
_entity_poly.pdbx_seq_one_letter_code
_entity_poly.pdbx_strand_id
1 'polypeptide(L)'
;TIDKQRPHFDSLIIIKPLCTGDSSGMITVLASGTNPPFTYALNSGPFTSNNVLTTITAGYCYITIKDANGCKKDTLVLIQPQYSIRLWLIQ
;
A
#
# COMPACT_ATOMS: atom_id res chain seq x y z
N THR A 1 -12.57 -24.44 1.99
CA THR A 1 -11.28 -23.95 2.53
C THR A 1 -11.48 -22.54 3.01
N ILE A 2 -11.41 -22.33 4.33
CA ILE A 2 -11.68 -21.06 5.03
C ILE A 2 -10.86 -19.87 4.45
N ASP A 3 -9.77 -20.16 3.76
CA ASP A 3 -8.85 -19.16 3.21
C ASP A 3 -9.37 -18.39 1.99
N LYS A 4 -10.34 -18.97 1.24
CA LYS A 4 -10.88 -18.33 0.02
C LYS A 4 -11.87 -17.20 0.33
N GLN A 5 -12.30 -17.06 1.58
CA GLN A 5 -13.28 -16.04 2.01
C GLN A 5 -12.65 -14.72 2.45
N ARG A 6 -11.32 -14.63 2.57
CA ARG A 6 -10.64 -13.41 2.99
C ARG A 6 -10.24 -12.55 1.79
N PRO A 7 -10.20 -11.21 1.95
CA PRO A 7 -9.60 -10.36 0.94
C PRO A 7 -8.13 -10.73 0.71
N HIS A 8 -7.71 -10.67 -0.55
CA HIS A 8 -6.38 -11.01 -1.02
C HIS A 8 -5.79 -9.85 -1.82
N PHE A 9 -4.47 -9.63 -1.68
CA PHE A 9 -3.72 -8.68 -2.50
C PHE A 9 -3.26 -9.38 -3.79
N ASP A 10 -3.86 -9.05 -4.92
CA ASP A 10 -3.45 -9.63 -6.21
C ASP A 10 -2.20 -8.94 -6.74
N SER A 11 -2.16 -7.61 -6.64
CA SER A 11 -1.05 -6.80 -7.10
C SER A 11 -1.03 -5.43 -6.44
N LEU A 12 0.17 -4.87 -6.33
CA LEU A 12 0.40 -3.50 -5.89
C LEU A 12 1.17 -2.78 -6.98
N ILE A 13 0.58 -1.72 -7.53
CA ILE A 13 1.25 -0.86 -8.50
C ILE A 13 1.76 0.36 -7.75
N ILE A 14 3.07 0.52 -7.68
CA ILE A 14 3.73 1.53 -6.86
C ILE A 14 4.37 2.58 -7.74
N ILE A 15 3.94 3.83 -7.60
CA ILE A 15 4.64 5.01 -8.08
C ILE A 15 5.48 5.53 -6.92
N LYS A 16 6.81 5.52 -7.10
CA LYS A 16 7.75 5.90 -6.04
C LYS A 16 7.78 7.42 -5.88
N PRO A 17 7.93 7.94 -4.64
CA PRO A 17 8.27 9.34 -4.45
C PRO A 17 9.63 9.64 -5.08
N LEU A 18 9.85 10.87 -5.53
CA LEU A 18 11.05 11.24 -6.28
C LEU A 18 12.30 11.19 -5.40
N CYS A 19 12.19 11.74 -4.19
CA CYS A 19 13.31 11.93 -3.26
C CYS A 19 12.93 11.46 -1.86
N THR A 20 13.93 11.35 -0.98
CA THR A 20 13.67 11.11 0.45
C THR A 20 12.92 12.31 1.04
N GLY A 21 11.83 12.06 1.78
CA GLY A 21 10.98 13.09 2.36
C GLY A 21 9.90 13.65 1.42
N ASP A 22 9.93 13.29 0.15
CA ASP A 22 8.85 13.60 -0.79
C ASP A 22 7.67 12.66 -0.59
N SER A 23 6.45 13.19 -0.70
CA SER A 23 5.18 12.46 -0.53
C SER A 23 4.43 12.29 -1.85
N SER A 24 5.08 12.49 -3.00
CA SER A 24 4.43 12.31 -4.31
C SER A 24 4.15 10.85 -4.69
N GLY A 25 4.56 9.89 -3.86
CA GLY A 25 4.33 8.48 -4.10
C GLY A 25 2.84 8.11 -4.07
N MET A 26 2.50 7.05 -4.81
CA MET A 26 1.15 6.51 -4.89
C MET A 26 1.19 4.97 -4.94
N ILE A 27 0.16 4.34 -4.39
CA ILE A 27 -0.03 2.89 -4.48
C ILE A 27 -1.45 2.62 -4.98
N THR A 28 -1.56 1.93 -6.10
CA THR A 28 -2.83 1.34 -6.53
C THR A 28 -2.89 -0.10 -6.05
N VAL A 29 -3.91 -0.40 -5.25
CA VAL A 29 -4.16 -1.73 -4.71
C VAL A 29 -5.13 -2.46 -5.64
N LEU A 30 -4.72 -3.64 -6.11
CA LEU A 30 -5.59 -4.59 -6.80
C LEU A 30 -5.87 -5.73 -5.84
N ALA A 31 -7.14 -5.83 -5.44
CA ALA A 31 -7.60 -6.80 -4.46
C ALA A 31 -8.71 -7.67 -5.03
N SER A 32 -8.72 -8.95 -4.66
CA SER A 32 -9.80 -9.88 -4.94
C SER A 32 -10.28 -10.56 -3.67
N GLY A 33 -11.42 -11.23 -3.76
CA GLY A 33 -12.04 -11.94 -2.65
C GLY A 33 -13.51 -12.22 -2.96
N THR A 34 -14.17 -12.94 -2.06
CA THR A 34 -15.57 -13.37 -2.23
C THR A 34 -16.60 -12.37 -1.74
N ASN A 35 -16.18 -11.31 -1.03
CA ASN A 35 -17.09 -10.39 -0.31
C ASN A 35 -16.85 -8.90 -0.65
N PRO A 36 -16.96 -8.48 -1.93
CA PRO A 36 -16.97 -7.07 -2.26
C PRO A 36 -18.20 -6.35 -1.66
N PRO A 37 -18.17 -5.02 -1.48
CA PRO A 37 -17.09 -4.10 -1.84
C PRO A 37 -15.89 -4.18 -0.88
N PHE A 38 -14.71 -3.82 -1.39
CA PHE A 38 -13.49 -3.71 -0.60
C PHE A 38 -13.21 -2.25 -0.21
N THR A 39 -12.65 -2.08 0.97
CA THR A 39 -12.14 -0.80 1.47
C THR A 39 -10.68 -0.93 1.83
N TYR A 40 -9.95 0.18 1.71
CA TYR A 40 -8.49 0.22 1.82
C TYR A 40 -8.12 1.24 2.88
N ALA A 41 -7.11 0.94 3.69
CA ALA A 41 -6.51 1.89 4.62
C ALA A 41 -5.00 1.90 4.42
N LEU A 42 -4.43 3.10 4.54
CA LEU A 42 -2.99 3.32 4.58
C LEU A 42 -2.59 3.57 6.04
N ASN A 43 -1.62 2.82 6.53
CA ASN A 43 -1.13 2.86 7.90
C ASN A 43 -2.31 2.77 8.89
N SER A 44 -2.39 3.69 9.86
CA SER A 44 -3.51 3.79 10.81
C SER A 44 -4.59 4.79 10.35
N GLY A 45 -4.63 5.11 9.06
CA GLY A 45 -5.59 6.03 8.47
C GLY A 45 -7.01 5.48 8.35
N PRO A 46 -7.99 6.32 7.94
CA PRO A 46 -9.36 5.88 7.72
C PRO A 46 -9.47 4.93 6.52
N PHE A 47 -10.45 4.03 6.57
CA PHE A 47 -10.80 3.19 5.43
C PHE A 47 -11.51 4.02 4.35
N THR A 48 -11.12 3.82 3.10
CA THR A 48 -11.71 4.45 1.92
C THR A 48 -12.09 3.39 0.87
N SER A 49 -13.09 3.67 0.03
CA SER A 49 -13.41 2.84 -1.13
C SER A 49 -12.47 3.06 -2.32
N ASN A 50 -11.64 4.11 -2.27
CA ASN A 50 -10.66 4.37 -3.31
C ASN A 50 -9.47 3.41 -3.15
N ASN A 51 -9.17 2.65 -4.20
CA ASN A 51 -8.06 1.71 -4.23
C ASN A 51 -6.72 2.38 -4.57
N VAL A 52 -6.73 3.67 -4.90
CA VAL A 52 -5.53 4.50 -5.09
C VAL A 52 -5.23 5.25 -3.80
N LEU A 53 -4.16 4.85 -3.13
CA LEU A 53 -3.63 5.49 -1.93
C LEU A 53 -2.55 6.49 -2.36
N THR A 54 -2.72 7.75 -1.96
CA THR A 54 -1.83 8.87 -2.34
C THR A 54 -1.01 9.34 -1.15
N THR A 55 -0.17 10.37 -1.35
CA THR A 55 0.64 11.00 -0.30
C THR A 55 1.65 10.05 0.36
N ILE A 56 2.23 9.14 -0.43
CA ILE A 56 3.11 8.09 0.08
C ILE A 56 4.56 8.57 0.12
N THR A 57 5.16 8.55 1.30
CA THR A 57 6.58 8.83 1.51
C THR A 57 7.42 7.57 1.41
N ALA A 58 8.72 7.71 1.13
CA ALA A 58 9.66 6.61 1.23
C ALA A 58 9.71 6.07 2.67
N GLY A 59 9.82 4.74 2.81
CA GLY A 59 9.78 4.04 4.09
C GLY A 59 8.84 2.84 4.07
N TYR A 60 8.64 2.25 5.25
CA TYR A 60 7.67 1.18 5.43
C TYR A 60 6.26 1.77 5.50
N CYS A 61 5.35 1.22 4.71
CA CYS A 61 3.92 1.53 4.76
C CYS A 61 3.13 0.25 4.97
N TYR A 62 2.14 0.32 5.85
CA TYR A 62 1.17 -0.75 6.07
C TYR A 62 -0.07 -0.48 5.22
N ILE A 63 -0.53 -1.49 4.51
CA ILE A 63 -1.77 -1.40 3.74
C ILE A 63 -2.72 -2.46 4.26
N THR A 64 -3.96 -2.07 4.52
CA THR A 64 -5.02 -2.98 4.96
C THR A 64 -6.14 -2.98 3.95
N ILE A 65 -6.55 -4.17 3.49
CA ILE A 65 -7.81 -4.37 2.79
C ILE A 65 -8.84 -4.88 3.79
N LYS A 66 -10.07 -4.37 3.71
CA LYS A 66 -11.21 -4.85 4.47
C LYS A 66 -12.39 -5.11 3.55
N ASP A 67 -13.00 -6.28 3.67
CA ASP A 67 -14.18 -6.67 2.91
C ASP A 67 -15.49 -6.20 3.57
N ALA A 68 -16.63 -6.48 2.92
CA ALA A 68 -17.96 -6.10 3.42
C ALA A 68 -18.36 -6.81 4.73
N ASN A 69 -17.79 -7.98 5.00
CA ASN A 69 -18.02 -8.74 6.23
C ASN A 69 -17.10 -8.31 7.38
N GLY A 70 -16.18 -7.37 7.13
CA GLY A 70 -15.24 -6.86 8.11
C GLY A 70 -13.94 -7.67 8.24
N CYS A 71 -13.72 -8.69 7.40
CA CYS A 71 -12.45 -9.41 7.38
C CYS A 71 -11.35 -8.49 6.86
N LYS A 72 -10.21 -8.47 7.55
CA LYS A 72 -9.05 -7.65 7.20
C LYS A 72 -7.89 -8.50 6.69
N LYS A 73 -7.13 -7.96 5.75
CA LYS A 73 -5.84 -8.49 5.31
C LYS A 73 -4.83 -7.35 5.23
N ASP A 74 -3.70 -7.54 5.91
CA ASP A 74 -2.63 -6.56 5.96
C ASP A 74 -1.45 -6.99 5.09
N THR A 75 -0.72 -6.00 4.58
CA THR A 75 0.59 -6.18 3.96
C THR A 75 1.52 -5.02 4.35
N LEU A 76 2.81 -5.31 4.41
CA LEU A 76 3.86 -4.34 4.69
C LEU A 76 4.72 -4.18 3.44
N VAL A 77 4.88 -2.95 2.99
CA VAL A 77 5.64 -2.63 1.77
C VAL A 77 6.75 -1.64 2.13
N LEU A 78 7.97 -1.92 1.68
CA LEU A 78 9.08 -0.97 1.75
C LEU A 78 9.14 -0.17 0.45
N ILE A 79 8.88 1.14 0.55
CA ILE A 79 8.96 2.07 -0.58
C ILE A 79 10.28 2.80 -0.52
N GLN A 80 11.01 2.75 -1.63
CA GLN A 80 12.25 3.49 -1.82
C GLN A 80 11.98 4.72 -2.69
N PRO A 81 12.73 5.82 -2.52
CA PRO A 81 12.66 6.93 -3.44
C PRO A 81 13.20 6.52 -4.81
N GLN A 82 12.68 7.13 -5.87
CA GLN A 82 13.15 6.92 -7.24
C GLN A 82 14.62 7.32 -7.39
N TYR A 83 14.98 8.46 -6.81
CA TYR A 83 16.36 8.93 -6.73
C TYR A 83 16.87 8.76 -5.31
N SER A 84 17.78 7.80 -5.13
CA SER A 84 18.53 7.65 -3.88
C SER A 84 19.82 8.44 -3.98
N ILE A 85 20.02 9.43 -3.09
CA ILE A 85 21.30 10.13 -2.98
C ILE A 85 22.28 9.15 -2.34
N ARG A 86 23.05 8.45 -3.16
CA ARG A 86 24.16 7.61 -2.71
C ARG A 86 25.33 8.54 -2.41
N LEU A 87 25.43 9.03 -1.17
CA LEU A 87 26.68 9.60 -0.65
C LEU A 87 27.66 8.43 -0.45
N TRP A 88 28.30 7.99 -1.53
CA TRP A 88 29.54 7.23 -1.39
C TRP A 88 30.61 8.19 -0.87
N LEU A 89 31.32 7.73 0.16
CA LEU A 89 32.38 8.42 0.88
C LEU A 89 33.36 9.10 -0.08
N ILE A 90 33.71 10.35 0.27
CA ILE A 90 34.95 10.98 -0.19
C ILE A 90 36.07 10.03 0.26
N GLN A 91 36.74 9.38 -0.68
CA GLN A 91 38.01 8.69 -0.43
C GLN A 91 39.14 9.70 -0.58
#